data_AF-A0A0G4G1W2-F1
#
_entry.id   AF-A0A0G4G1W2-F1
#
_cell.length_a   1.000
_cell.length_b   1.000
_cell.length_c   1.000
_cell.angle_alpha   90.00
_cell.angle_beta   90.00
_cell.angle_gamma   90.00
#
_symmetry.space_group_name_H-M   'P 1'
#
loop_
_entity.id
_entity.type
_entity.pdbx_description
1 polymer ?
#
loop_
_entity_poly.entity_id
_entity_poly.type
_entity_poly.pdbx_seq_one_letter_code
_entity_poly.pdbx_strand_id
1 'polypeptide(L)'
;MWRHLPEIVSNPVVATDLLSADSVKQGPVGDCAFLSSLVALANCEEQTGKPILTKSIYPKERPDSLKPVVRPEGKYVIKLYFNGEARKVVLDDTVPTLTKRLQKKLTATSAPLSNQLWVTLFEKAYAKTMGGYASIDGSHAPDNLYLLSGWISEIVSFERLKLTGKTVDQL
;
A
#
# COMPACT_ATOMS: atom_id res chain seq x y z
N MET A 1 -8.12 -19.73 4.25
CA MET A 1 -8.82 -19.40 5.51
C MET A 1 -8.42 -17.98 5.91
N TRP A 2 -9.32 -17.22 6.51
CA TRP A 2 -9.04 -15.87 7.02
C TRP A 2 -8.56 -15.96 8.47
N ARG A 3 -7.53 -15.19 8.83
CA ARG A 3 -6.98 -15.15 10.20
C ARG A 3 -6.65 -13.73 10.62
N HIS A 4 -6.80 -13.43 11.91
CA HIS A 4 -6.43 -12.14 12.48
C HIS A 4 -4.91 -11.94 12.44
N LEU A 5 -4.47 -10.74 12.09
CA LEU A 5 -3.04 -10.38 12.00
C LEU A 5 -2.28 -10.65 13.31
N PRO A 6 -2.80 -10.34 14.51
CA PRO A 6 -2.15 -10.69 15.78
C PRO A 6 -1.92 -12.20 16.00
N GLU A 7 -2.65 -13.09 15.33
CA GLU A 7 -2.46 -14.54 15.46
C GLU A 7 -1.29 -15.08 14.63
N ILE A 8 -0.85 -14.33 13.62
CA ILE A 8 0.14 -14.77 12.62
C ILE A 8 1.34 -13.84 12.53
N VAL A 9 1.29 -12.70 13.21
CA VAL A 9 2.35 -11.68 13.27
C VAL A 9 2.72 -11.44 14.71
N SER A 10 3.96 -11.76 15.08
CA SER A 10 4.49 -11.45 16.41
C SER A 10 4.75 -9.96 16.56
N ASN A 11 4.27 -9.35 17.65
CA ASN A 11 4.45 -7.93 17.99
C ASN A 11 4.13 -6.99 16.80
N PRO A 12 2.89 -7.02 16.28
CA PRO A 12 2.53 -6.25 15.10
C PRO A 12 2.64 -4.74 15.38
N VAL A 13 3.16 -4.01 14.39
CA VAL A 13 3.14 -2.54 14.34
C VAL A 13 2.51 -2.11 13.02
N VAL A 14 1.76 -1.01 12.99
CA VAL A 14 1.15 -0.58 11.71
C VAL A 14 2.24 -0.14 10.75
N ALA A 15 3.09 0.77 11.20
CA ALA A 15 4.28 1.23 10.50
C ALA A 15 5.33 1.64 11.53
N THR A 16 6.61 1.57 11.14
CA THR A 16 7.70 2.26 11.85
C THR A 16 7.69 3.76 11.52
N ASP A 17 8.64 4.53 12.04
CA ASP A 17 8.72 5.98 11.79
C ASP A 17 8.86 6.33 10.30
N LEU A 18 9.38 5.39 9.49
CA LEU A 18 9.44 5.48 8.04
C LEU A 18 8.81 4.24 7.39
N LEU A 19 8.13 4.45 6.27
CA LEU A 19 7.64 3.39 5.38
C LEU A 19 8.77 3.00 4.44
N SER A 20 9.61 2.05 4.85
CA SER A 20 10.74 1.62 4.03
C SER A 20 10.27 0.88 2.78
N ALA A 21 10.57 1.45 1.61
CA ALA A 21 10.26 0.88 0.31
C ALA A 21 10.98 -0.46 0.07
N ASP A 22 12.23 -0.57 0.53
CA ASP A 22 13.05 -1.79 0.45
C ASP A 22 12.44 -2.98 1.20
N SER A 23 11.52 -2.70 2.13
CA SER A 23 10.88 -3.73 2.89
C SER A 23 9.74 -4.42 2.15
N VAL A 24 9.24 -3.88 1.03
CA VAL A 24 8.04 -4.43 0.38
C VAL A 24 8.38 -5.72 -0.38
N LYS A 25 7.64 -6.79 -0.07
CA LYS A 25 7.71 -8.08 -0.78
C LYS A 25 6.33 -8.48 -1.29
N GLN A 26 6.25 -8.73 -2.58
CA GLN A 26 5.03 -9.18 -3.25
C GLN A 26 4.63 -10.59 -2.77
N GLY A 27 3.32 -10.77 -2.56
CA GLY A 27 2.70 -12.07 -2.30
C GLY A 27 2.37 -12.82 -3.60
N PRO A 28 1.63 -13.94 -3.53
CA PRO A 28 1.13 -14.64 -4.71
C PRO A 28 0.01 -13.93 -5.49
N VAL A 29 -0.44 -12.75 -5.05
CA VAL A 29 -1.49 -11.96 -5.72
C VAL A 29 -0.89 -11.20 -6.92
N GLY A 30 -1.65 -11.09 -8.01
CA GLY A 30 -1.26 -10.43 -9.26
C GLY A 30 -1.31 -8.90 -9.23
N ASP A 31 -0.88 -8.27 -8.13
CA ASP A 31 -1.03 -6.84 -7.86
C ASP A 31 0.28 -6.03 -8.03
N CYS A 32 1.23 -6.54 -8.80
CA CYS A 32 2.59 -5.97 -8.90
C CYS A 32 2.61 -4.48 -9.27
N ALA A 33 1.71 -4.02 -10.15
CA ALA A 33 1.62 -2.62 -10.55
C ALA A 33 1.15 -1.72 -9.39
N PHE A 34 0.28 -2.23 -8.53
CA PHE A 34 -0.15 -1.54 -7.31
C PHE A 34 1.02 -1.45 -6.33
N LEU A 35 1.69 -2.57 -6.04
CA LEU A 35 2.85 -2.60 -5.13
C LEU A 35 4.01 -1.74 -5.62
N SER A 36 4.27 -1.71 -6.93
CA SER A 36 5.29 -0.84 -7.52
C SER A 36 4.99 0.63 -7.29
N SER A 37 3.71 1.02 -7.42
CA SER A 37 3.26 2.40 -7.16
C SER A 37 3.35 2.74 -5.67
N LEU A 38 3.01 1.79 -4.80
CA LEU A 38 3.15 1.93 -3.35
C LEU A 38 4.62 2.13 -2.93
N VAL A 39 5.54 1.33 -3.49
CA VAL A 39 6.99 1.43 -3.27
C VAL A 39 7.53 2.77 -3.77
N ALA A 40 7.11 3.23 -4.96
CA ALA A 40 7.54 4.52 -5.49
C ALA A 40 7.14 5.70 -4.59
N LEU A 41 5.91 5.68 -4.06
CA LEU A 41 5.44 6.72 -3.13
C LEU A 41 6.09 6.61 -1.75
N ALA A 42 6.39 5.41 -1.28
CA ALA A 42 7.14 5.20 -0.04
C ALA A 42 8.56 5.79 -0.15
N ASN A 43 9.27 5.52 -1.25
CA ASN A 43 10.56 6.13 -1.57
C ASN A 43 10.47 7.66 -1.65
N CYS A 44 9.43 8.18 -2.30
CA CYS A 44 9.23 9.64 -2.39
C CYS A 44 9.01 10.28 -1.02
N GLU A 45 8.21 9.65 -0.15
CA GLU A 45 7.99 10.12 1.22
C GLU A 45 9.28 10.09 2.04
N GLU A 46 10.07 9.01 1.93
CA GLU A 46 11.37 8.89 2.60
C GLU A 46 12.38 9.95 2.15
N GLN A 47 12.49 10.20 0.85
CA GLN A 47 13.44 11.19 0.29
C GLN A 47 13.03 12.63 0.57
N THR A 48 11.73 12.93 0.56
CA THR A 48 11.23 14.31 0.67
C THR A 48 10.81 14.69 2.09
N GLY A 49 10.61 13.71 2.98
CA GLY A 49 10.01 13.89 4.30
C GLY A 49 8.55 14.32 4.27
N LYS A 50 7.91 14.38 3.09
CA LYS A 50 6.51 14.78 2.96
C LYS A 50 5.61 13.57 3.18
N PRO A 51 4.64 13.61 4.10
CA PRO A 51 3.75 12.48 4.33
C PRO A 51 2.79 12.33 3.15
N ILE A 52 2.94 11.24 2.40
CA ILE A 52 2.12 10.88 1.24
C ILE A 52 1.24 9.70 1.61
N LEU A 53 1.86 8.58 2.01
CA LEU A 53 1.22 7.34 2.41
C LEU A 53 0.90 7.32 3.91
N THR A 54 1.81 7.76 4.77
CA THR A 54 1.62 7.68 6.24
C THR A 54 0.38 8.45 6.70
N LYS A 55 0.09 9.61 6.09
CA LYS A 55 -1.11 10.41 6.38
C LYS A 55 -2.44 9.71 6.02
N SER A 56 -2.38 8.64 5.23
CA SER A 56 -3.54 7.90 4.74
C SER A 56 -3.88 6.69 5.60
N ILE A 57 -3.08 6.37 6.63
CA ILE A 57 -3.30 5.22 7.52
C ILE A 57 -3.92 5.67 8.84
N TYR A 58 -4.97 4.97 9.26
CA TYR A 58 -5.68 5.21 10.51
C TYR A 58 -5.95 3.88 11.23
N PRO A 59 -6.05 3.90 12.58
CA PRO A 59 -6.09 5.08 13.44
C PRO A 59 -4.69 5.60 13.80
N LYS A 60 -4.65 6.87 14.19
CA LYS A 60 -3.43 7.54 14.63
C LYS A 60 -3.36 7.57 16.16
N GLU A 61 -2.16 7.69 16.70
CA GLU A 61 -1.93 7.83 18.14
C GLU A 61 -2.73 9.01 18.72
N ARG A 62 -2.68 10.15 18.02
CA ARG A 62 -3.39 11.40 18.32
C ARG A 62 -3.90 12.02 17.02
N PRO A 63 -4.94 12.88 17.04
CA PRO A 63 -5.50 13.50 15.84
C PRO A 63 -4.47 14.19 14.94
N ASP A 64 -3.53 14.92 15.56
CA ASP A 64 -2.49 15.68 14.86
C ASP A 64 -1.21 14.88 14.60
N SER A 65 -1.15 13.63 15.07
CA SER A 65 0.00 12.75 14.80
C SER A 65 -0.06 12.24 13.36
N LEU A 66 1.08 11.81 12.83
CA LEU A 66 1.16 10.98 11.63
C LEU A 66 1.37 9.51 11.96
N LYS A 67 1.70 9.18 13.22
CA LYS A 67 2.03 7.82 13.66
C LYS A 67 0.78 6.94 13.71
N PRO A 68 0.64 5.94 12.82
CA PRO A 68 -0.46 5.00 12.89
C PRO A 68 -0.20 3.97 14.01
N VAL A 69 -1.26 3.51 14.66
CA VAL A 69 -1.15 2.61 15.82
C VAL A 69 -2.04 1.38 15.68
N VAL A 70 -1.56 0.26 16.22
CA VAL A 70 -2.36 -0.97 16.32
C VAL A 70 -3.47 -0.75 17.33
N ARG A 71 -4.67 -1.25 16.99
CA ARG A 71 -5.85 -1.24 17.88
C ARG A 71 -6.20 -2.67 18.28
N PRO A 72 -6.52 -2.93 19.55
CA PRO A 72 -7.02 -4.24 20.00
C PRO A 72 -8.28 -4.68 19.27
N GLU A 73 -9.11 -3.74 18.80
CA GLU A 73 -10.35 -4.03 18.07
C GLU A 73 -10.11 -4.51 16.62
N GLY A 74 -8.86 -4.46 16.14
CA GLY A 74 -8.51 -4.93 14.80
C GLY A 74 -9.13 -4.11 13.67
N LYS A 75 -9.48 -2.83 13.90
CA LYS A 75 -10.11 -1.96 12.89
C LYS A 75 -9.16 -0.88 12.40
N TYR A 76 -9.04 -0.78 11.08
CA TYR A 76 -8.19 0.18 10.40
C TYR A 76 -8.98 0.94 9.34
N VAL A 77 -8.47 2.10 8.95
CA VAL A 77 -8.98 2.83 7.78
C VAL A 77 -7.81 3.24 6.92
N ILE A 78 -7.90 2.96 5.62
CA ILE A 78 -7.00 3.51 4.61
C ILE A 78 -7.76 4.54 3.81
N LYS A 79 -7.18 5.73 3.65
CA LYS A 79 -7.70 6.77 2.76
C LYS A 79 -7.16 6.53 1.36
N LEU A 80 -8.04 6.30 0.39
CA LEU A 80 -7.71 6.16 -1.03
C LEU A 80 -8.47 7.21 -1.86
N TYR A 81 -7.95 7.57 -3.03
CA TYR A 81 -8.58 8.51 -3.95
C TYR A 81 -9.16 7.79 -5.16
N PHE A 82 -10.47 7.78 -5.32
CA PHE A 82 -11.06 7.19 -6.53
C PHE A 82 -12.33 7.92 -6.91
N ASN A 83 -12.54 8.03 -8.23
CA ASN A 83 -13.60 8.84 -8.83
C ASN A 83 -13.56 10.32 -8.38
N GLY A 84 -12.37 10.92 -8.33
CA GLY A 84 -12.22 12.37 -8.10
C GLY A 84 -12.07 12.81 -6.63
N GLU A 85 -12.29 11.92 -5.65
CA GLU A 85 -12.33 12.33 -4.24
C GLU A 85 -11.72 11.29 -3.29
N ALA A 86 -11.26 11.77 -2.13
CA ALA A 86 -10.74 10.94 -1.05
C ALA A 86 -11.87 10.16 -0.36
N ARG A 87 -11.70 8.85 -0.21
CA ARG A 87 -12.67 7.96 0.44
C ARG A 87 -12.01 7.16 1.56
N LYS A 88 -12.80 6.88 2.59
CA LYS A 88 -12.40 6.05 3.74
C LYS A 88 -12.69 4.58 3.43
N VAL A 89 -11.64 3.76 3.33
CA VAL A 89 -11.76 2.30 3.19
C VAL A 89 -11.58 1.66 4.56
N VAL A 90 -12.69 1.22 5.16
CA VAL A 90 -12.69 0.58 6.48
C VAL A 90 -12.28 -0.88 6.36
N LEU A 91 -11.32 -1.32 7.17
CA LEU A 91 -10.76 -2.67 7.17
C LEU A 91 -10.86 -3.28 8.57
N ASP A 92 -11.13 -4.58 8.62
CA ASP A 92 -10.72 -5.41 9.76
C ASP A 92 -9.27 -5.88 9.59
N ASP A 93 -8.73 -6.56 10.59
CA ASP A 93 -7.35 -7.05 10.65
C ASP A 93 -7.21 -8.51 10.21
N THR A 94 -8.22 -9.10 9.57
CA THR A 94 -8.12 -10.46 9.05
C THR A 94 -7.50 -10.49 7.66
N VAL A 95 -6.68 -11.49 7.37
CA VAL A 95 -6.05 -11.64 6.05
C VAL A 95 -6.13 -13.07 5.54
N PRO A 96 -6.13 -13.28 4.21
CA PRO A 96 -6.10 -14.62 3.65
C PRO A 96 -4.76 -15.31 3.92
N THR A 97 -4.79 -16.54 4.42
CA THR A 97 -3.60 -17.36 4.68
C THR A 97 -3.68 -18.75 4.05
N LEU A 98 -2.51 -19.31 3.69
CA LEU A 98 -2.33 -20.67 3.19
C LEU A 98 -2.39 -21.71 4.31
N THR A 99 -3.45 -22.52 4.33
CA THR A 99 -3.66 -23.72 5.18
C THR A 99 -3.44 -23.52 6.70
N LYS A 100 -3.86 -24.50 7.52
CA LYS A 100 -3.64 -24.45 8.98
C LYS A 100 -2.17 -24.63 9.38
N ARG A 101 -1.37 -25.35 8.58
CA ARG A 101 0.01 -25.73 8.93
C ARG A 101 1.06 -24.69 8.55
N LEU A 102 0.89 -23.99 7.43
CA LEU A 102 1.94 -23.13 6.89
C LEU A 102 1.84 -21.67 7.34
N GLN A 103 0.70 -21.25 7.95
CA GLN A 103 0.42 -19.90 8.47
C GLN A 103 0.95 -18.73 7.62
N LYS A 104 1.18 -18.96 6.33
CA LYS A 104 1.81 -18.01 5.43
C LYS A 104 0.74 -17.10 4.88
N LYS A 105 0.92 -15.79 5.08
CA LYS A 105 0.08 -14.75 4.48
C LYS A 105 0.10 -14.88 2.96
N LEU A 106 -1.07 -14.75 2.33
CA LEU A 106 -1.21 -14.66 0.88
C LEU A 106 -1.07 -13.23 0.35
N THR A 107 -1.07 -12.27 1.26
CA THR A 107 -0.90 -10.84 0.98
C THR A 107 0.59 -10.49 0.83
N ALA A 108 0.86 -9.38 0.17
CA ALA A 108 2.15 -8.70 0.26
C ALA A 108 2.49 -8.37 1.71
N THR A 109 3.78 -8.30 1.99
CA THR A 109 4.31 -8.08 3.34
C THR A 109 5.46 -7.07 3.31
N SER A 110 5.69 -6.41 4.44
CA SER A 110 6.99 -5.81 4.73
C SER A 110 7.93 -6.91 5.25
N ALA A 111 9.19 -6.93 4.82
CA ALA A 111 10.23 -7.88 5.18
C ALA A 111 11.60 -7.21 5.00
N PRO A 112 12.58 -7.41 5.90
CA PRO A 112 12.67 -8.47 6.89
C PRO A 112 11.83 -8.24 8.15
N LEU A 113 11.32 -7.01 8.35
CA LEU A 113 10.41 -6.65 9.44
C LEU A 113 8.99 -7.14 9.13
N SER A 114 8.79 -8.46 9.22
CA SER A 114 7.49 -9.14 9.00
C SER A 114 6.38 -8.72 9.96
N ASN A 115 6.69 -7.88 10.95
CA ASN A 115 5.76 -7.33 11.91
C ASN A 115 5.09 -6.01 11.51
N GLN A 116 5.51 -5.38 10.39
CA GLN A 116 4.83 -4.18 9.90
C GLN A 116 3.59 -4.54 9.07
N LEU A 117 2.48 -3.84 9.31
CA LEU A 117 1.18 -4.14 8.70
C LEU A 117 0.82 -3.25 7.50
N TRP A 118 1.47 -2.10 7.32
CA TRP A 118 1.05 -1.08 6.35
C TRP A 118 0.90 -1.62 4.93
N VAL A 119 1.85 -2.41 4.42
CA VAL A 119 1.78 -3.01 3.08
C VAL A 119 0.52 -3.86 2.93
N THR A 120 0.28 -4.74 3.91
CA THR A 120 -0.87 -5.63 3.93
C THR A 120 -2.19 -4.85 4.05
N LEU A 121 -2.22 -3.75 4.81
CA LEU A 121 -3.40 -2.90 4.95
C LEU A 121 -3.71 -2.15 3.63
N PHE A 122 -2.69 -1.61 2.96
CA PHE A 122 -2.86 -0.96 1.65
C PHE A 122 -3.33 -1.94 0.59
N GLU A 123 -2.71 -3.11 0.49
CA GLU A 123 -3.13 -4.17 -0.43
C GLU A 123 -4.57 -4.61 -0.15
N LYS A 124 -4.94 -4.80 1.12
CA LYS A 124 -6.31 -5.16 1.48
C LYS A 124 -7.32 -4.05 1.16
N ALA A 125 -6.96 -2.78 1.36
CA ALA A 125 -7.79 -1.65 0.97
C ALA A 125 -7.99 -1.59 -0.54
N TYR A 126 -6.92 -1.85 -1.29
CA TYR A 126 -6.96 -1.95 -2.74
C TYR A 126 -7.89 -3.08 -3.19
N ALA A 127 -7.69 -4.30 -2.67
CA ALA A 127 -8.54 -5.45 -2.94
C ALA A 127 -10.01 -5.15 -2.66
N LYS A 128 -10.31 -4.56 -1.50
CA LYS A 128 -11.68 -4.19 -1.12
C LYS A 128 -12.30 -3.19 -2.09
N THR A 129 -11.52 -2.23 -2.58
CA THR A 129 -12.00 -1.21 -3.53
C THR A 129 -12.26 -1.81 -4.91
N MET A 130 -11.48 -2.82 -5.30
CA MET A 130 -11.62 -3.51 -6.59
C MET A 130 -12.62 -4.68 -6.59
N GLY A 131 -13.33 -4.92 -5.47
CA GLY A 131 -14.34 -5.99 -5.36
C GLY A 131 -13.83 -7.31 -4.80
N GLY A 132 -12.56 -7.37 -4.38
CA GLY A 132 -11.94 -8.51 -3.70
C GLY A 132 -10.59 -8.90 -4.31
N TYR A 133 -9.89 -9.81 -3.64
CA TYR A 133 -8.56 -10.28 -4.08
C TYR A 133 -8.58 -11.00 -5.44
N ALA A 134 -9.69 -11.66 -5.78
CA ALA A 134 -9.86 -12.34 -7.08
C ALA A 134 -10.08 -11.35 -8.25
N SER A 135 -10.44 -10.10 -7.94
CA SER A 135 -10.67 -9.04 -8.92
C SER A 135 -9.43 -8.15 -9.11
N ILE A 136 -8.35 -8.43 -8.37
CA ILE A 136 -7.07 -7.77 -8.59
C ILE A 136 -6.33 -8.51 -9.71
N ASP A 137 -6.48 -8.02 -10.93
CA ASP A 137 -5.62 -8.38 -12.06
C ASP A 137 -5.48 -7.18 -13.02
N GLY A 138 -4.28 -6.99 -13.56
CA GLY A 138 -4.06 -6.07 -14.69
C GLY A 138 -4.19 -4.56 -14.42
N SER A 139 -3.91 -4.05 -13.22
CA SER A 139 -3.98 -2.60 -12.95
C SER A 139 -2.84 -1.79 -13.59
N HIS A 140 -3.08 -0.51 -13.90
CA HIS A 140 -2.08 0.41 -14.43
C HIS A 140 -1.45 1.28 -13.32
N ALA A 141 -0.12 1.45 -13.34
CA ALA A 141 0.60 2.24 -12.35
C ALA A 141 0.14 3.70 -12.22
N PRO A 142 -0.18 4.44 -13.30
CA PRO A 142 -0.79 5.77 -13.25
C PRO A 142 -2.03 5.85 -12.34
N ASP A 143 -2.95 4.90 -12.53
CA ASP A 143 -4.20 4.84 -11.76
C ASP A 143 -3.91 4.54 -10.28
N ASN A 144 -2.95 3.67 -10.02
CA ASN A 144 -2.52 3.33 -8.66
C ASN A 144 -1.83 4.50 -7.94
N LEU A 145 -1.02 5.28 -8.66
CA LEU A 145 -0.41 6.51 -8.12
C LEU A 145 -1.49 7.52 -7.73
N TYR A 146 -2.48 7.74 -8.59
CA TYR A 146 -3.63 8.58 -8.26
C TYR A 146 -4.39 8.00 -7.06
N LEU A 147 -4.66 6.69 -7.05
CA LEU A 147 -5.38 6.02 -5.98
C LEU A 147 -4.75 6.21 -4.59
N LEU A 148 -3.41 6.15 -4.53
CA LEU A 148 -2.66 6.25 -3.29
C LEU A 148 -2.41 7.71 -2.85
N SER A 149 -2.13 8.60 -3.80
CA SER A 149 -1.64 9.97 -3.50
C SER A 149 -2.66 11.08 -3.79
N GLY A 150 -3.59 10.85 -4.71
CA GLY A 150 -4.47 11.86 -5.31
C GLY A 150 -3.77 12.71 -6.40
N TRP A 151 -2.53 12.37 -6.77
CA TRP A 151 -1.76 13.11 -7.78
C TRP A 151 -2.11 12.65 -9.19
N ILE A 152 -2.09 13.60 -10.13
CA ILE A 152 -2.29 13.32 -11.55
C ILE A 152 -0.94 12.90 -12.13
N SER A 153 -0.84 11.65 -12.56
CA SER A 153 0.35 11.10 -13.19
C SER A 153 0.46 11.50 -14.65
N GLU A 154 1.67 11.78 -15.11
CA GLU A 154 2.01 11.92 -16.52
C GLU A 154 2.66 10.63 -17.05
N ILE A 155 2.32 10.23 -18.28
CA ILE A 155 2.91 9.08 -18.94
C ILE A 155 3.81 9.56 -20.07
N VAL A 156 5.10 9.32 -19.93
CA VAL A 156 6.10 9.68 -20.92
C VAL A 156 6.52 8.44 -21.70
N SER A 157 6.33 8.47 -23.03
CA SER A 157 6.81 7.40 -23.92
C SER A 157 8.28 7.59 -24.26
N PHE A 158 9.10 6.59 -23.98
CA PHE A 158 10.52 6.59 -24.34
C PHE A 158 10.75 6.61 -25.85
N GLU A 159 9.87 6.01 -26.65
CA GLU A 159 9.94 6.09 -28.12
C GLU A 159 9.68 7.51 -28.61
N ARG A 160 8.69 8.18 -28.02
CA ARG A 160 8.37 9.57 -28.35
C ARG A 160 9.49 10.52 -27.94
N LEU A 161 10.14 10.29 -26.80
CA LEU A 161 11.32 11.05 -26.37
C LEU A 161 12.46 10.94 -27.39
N LYS A 162 12.79 9.70 -27.82
CA LYS A 162 13.81 9.45 -28.84
C LYS A 162 13.52 10.16 -30.16
N LEU A 163 12.26 10.16 -30.61
CA LEU A 163 11.85 10.84 -31.85
C LEU A 163 11.96 12.37 -31.76
N THR A 164 11.80 12.95 -30.57
CA THR A 164 11.91 14.40 -30.35
C THR A 164 13.31 14.88 -30.01
N GLY A 165 14.27 13.97 -29.79
CA GLY A 165 15.62 14.29 -29.34
C GLY A 165 15.69 14.89 -27.93
N LYS A 166 14.58 14.86 -27.17
CA LYS A 166 14.48 15.40 -25.82
C LYS A 166 14.83 14.33 -24.76
N THR A 167 15.46 14.74 -23.68
CA THR A 167 15.62 13.92 -22.46
C THR A 167 14.42 14.07 -21.53
N VAL A 168 14.29 13.18 -20.54
CA VAL A 168 13.23 13.25 -19.52
C VAL A 168 13.26 14.58 -18.77
N ASP A 169 14.46 15.12 -18.51
CA ASP A 169 14.64 16.40 -17.81
C ASP A 169 14.28 17.64 -18.66
N GLN A 170 13.94 17.44 -19.94
CA GLN A 170 13.61 18.50 -20.91
C GLN A 170 12.10 18.56 -21.26
N LEU A 171 11.28 17.79 -20.53
CA LEU A 171 9.82 17.89 -20.54
C LEU A 171 9.36 18.91 -19.49
#